data_AF-A0A654ZVV1-F1
#
_entry.id   AF-A0A654ZVV1-F1
#
_cell.length_a   1.000
_cell.length_b   1.000
_cell.length_c   1.000
_cell.angle_alpha   90.00
_cell.angle_beta   90.00
_cell.angle_gamma   90.00
#
_symmetry.space_group_name_H-M   'P 1'
#
loop_
_entity.id
_entity.type
_entity.pdbx_description
1 polymer ?
#
loop_
_entity_poly.entity_id
_entity_poly.type
_entity_poly.pdbx_seq_one_letter_code
_entity_poly.pdbx_strand_id
1 'polypeptide(L)'
;MGDFMAATAYEVLRRQLETFTKQVAEIPADRPALPAALTILRDITAGSTNAVLYELMVAARTDEKLKETLQNVLGQYSAKIHDAARALPGAESFPEETFPVIVALMTNVFDGAAIVRGVLPQPELEEQRIPMLTALLTAGL
;
A
#
# COMPACT_ATOMS: atom_id res chain seq x y z
N MET A 1 -18.16 -0.94 20.04
CA MET A 1 -17.49 0.03 19.14
C MET A 1 -16.18 -0.53 18.60
N GLY A 2 -15.27 -1.04 19.45
CA GLY A 2 -14.03 -1.71 19.01
C GLY A 2 -14.23 -2.83 17.98
N ASP A 3 -15.16 -3.76 18.19
CA ASP A 3 -15.40 -4.88 17.26
C ASP A 3 -15.90 -4.42 15.88
N PHE A 4 -16.66 -3.33 15.83
CA PHE A 4 -17.13 -2.73 14.57
C PHE A 4 -15.98 -2.05 13.82
N MET A 5 -15.10 -1.34 14.54
CA MET A 5 -13.88 -0.75 13.96
C MET A 5 -12.92 -1.84 13.46
N ALA A 6 -12.80 -2.95 14.19
CA ALA A 6 -12.05 -4.14 13.78
C ALA A 6 -12.57 -4.69 12.45
N ALA A 7 -13.88 -4.92 12.38
CA ALA A 7 -14.54 -5.45 11.18
C ALA A 7 -14.40 -4.50 10.00
N THR A 8 -14.45 -3.19 10.24
CA THR A 8 -14.24 -2.16 9.23
C THR A 8 -12.81 -2.20 8.70
N ALA A 9 -11.81 -2.22 9.58
CA ALA A 9 -10.40 -2.32 9.18
C ALA A 9 -10.15 -3.62 8.38
N TYR A 10 -10.68 -4.75 8.85
CA TYR A 10 -10.56 -6.03 8.14
C TYR A 10 -11.17 -5.97 6.74
N GLU A 11 -12.39 -5.45 6.60
CA GLU A 11 -13.08 -5.39 5.31
C GLU A 11 -12.40 -4.41 4.33
N VAL A 12 -11.90 -3.28 4.83
CA VAL A 12 -11.12 -2.33 4.04
C VAL A 12 -9.88 -3.01 3.48
N LEU A 13 -9.07 -3.63 4.33
CA LEU A 13 -7.84 -4.31 3.95
C LEU A 13 -8.12 -5.47 2.99
N ARG A 14 -9.15 -6.29 3.26
CA ARG A 14 -9.55 -7.39 2.37
C ARG A 14 -9.83 -6.89 0.95
N ARG A 15 -10.61 -5.81 0.80
CA ARG A 15 -10.95 -5.22 -0.51
C ARG A 15 -9.75 -4.65 -1.24
N GLN A 16 -8.82 -4.03 -0.51
CA GLN A 16 -7.61 -3.46 -1.10
C GLN A 16 -6.71 -4.53 -1.71
N LEU A 17 -6.47 -5.62 -0.97
CA LEU A 17 -5.67 -6.74 -1.47
C LEU A 17 -6.33 -7.41 -2.67
N GLU A 18 -7.65 -7.59 -2.62
CA GLU A 18 -8.43 -8.16 -3.73
C GLU A 18 -8.35 -7.24 -4.97
N THR A 19 -8.43 -5.93 -4.78
CA THR A 19 -8.29 -4.93 -5.85
C THR A 19 -6.87 -4.93 -6.42
N PHE A 20 -5.84 -4.92 -5.57
CA PHE A 20 -4.45 -4.95 -5.98
C PHE A 20 -4.15 -6.19 -6.82
N THR A 21 -4.49 -7.37 -6.29
CA THR A 21 -4.24 -8.65 -6.96
C THR A 21 -4.93 -8.71 -8.32
N LYS A 22 -6.18 -8.24 -8.40
CA LYS A 22 -6.92 -8.18 -9.66
C LYS A 22 -6.25 -7.25 -10.67
N GLN A 23 -5.94 -6.01 -10.28
CA GLN A 23 -5.36 -5.03 -11.21
C GLN A 23 -3.96 -5.43 -11.66
N VAL A 24 -3.17 -6.09 -10.79
CA VAL A 24 -1.86 -6.65 -11.15
C VAL A 24 -1.99 -7.74 -12.21
N ALA A 25 -2.96 -8.64 -12.08
CA ALA A 25 -3.21 -9.69 -13.06
C ALA A 25 -3.67 -9.14 -14.42
N GLU A 26 -4.20 -7.91 -14.45
CA GLU A 26 -4.64 -7.21 -15.66
C GLU A 26 -3.51 -6.38 -16.31
N ILE A 27 -2.30 -6.33 -15.74
CA ILE A 27 -1.17 -5.61 -16.33
C ILE A 27 -0.79 -6.26 -17.67
N PRO A 28 -0.80 -5.50 -18.79
CA PRO A 28 -0.40 -6.02 -20.08
C PRO A 28 1.08 -6.47 -20.09
N ALA A 29 1.34 -7.65 -20.66
CA ALA A 29 2.68 -8.23 -20.71
C ALA A 29 3.68 -7.44 -21.59
N ASP A 30 3.18 -6.55 -22.46
CA ASP A 30 3.97 -5.69 -23.34
C ASP A 30 4.42 -4.37 -22.67
N ARG A 31 4.08 -4.14 -21.40
CA ARG A 31 4.42 -2.93 -20.64
C ARG A 31 5.27 -3.23 -19.41
N PRO A 32 6.14 -2.31 -18.98
CA PRO A 32 6.87 -2.45 -17.72
C PRO A 32 5.90 -2.58 -16.54
N ALA A 33 6.02 -3.69 -15.80
CA ALA A 33 5.10 -4.00 -14.70
C ALA A 33 5.29 -3.07 -13.49
N LEU A 34 6.52 -2.63 -13.21
CA LEU A 34 6.83 -1.82 -12.02
C LEU A 34 6.07 -0.47 -11.98
N PRO A 35 6.11 0.39 -13.02
CA PRO A 35 5.31 1.63 -13.03
C PRO A 35 3.80 1.39 -12.89
N ALA A 36 3.28 0.31 -13.51
CA ALA A 36 1.87 -0.05 -13.40
C ALA A 36 1.53 -0.46 -11.97
N ALA A 37 2.35 -1.29 -11.33
CA ALA A 37 2.18 -1.69 -9.93
C ALA A 37 2.23 -0.50 -8.96
N LEU A 38 3.16 0.44 -9.16
CA LEU A 38 3.24 1.67 -8.37
C LEU A 38 2.01 2.57 -8.56
N THR A 39 1.44 2.59 -9.77
CA THR A 39 0.18 3.30 -10.07
C THR A 39 -1.00 2.67 -9.32
N ILE A 40 -1.12 1.35 -9.38
CA ILE A 40 -2.15 0.58 -8.66
C ILE A 40 -2.04 0.85 -7.16
N LEU A 41 -0.82 0.77 -6.60
CA LEU A 41 -0.57 1.03 -5.19
C LEU A 41 -0.99 2.45 -4.79
N ARG A 42 -0.58 3.47 -5.55
CA ARG A 42 -1.00 4.87 -5.35
C ARG A 42 -2.52 5.02 -5.32
N ASP A 43 -3.22 4.41 -6.26
CA ASP A 43 -4.66 4.59 -6.41
C ASP A 43 -5.44 3.91 -5.27
N ILE A 44 -4.96 2.74 -4.83
CA ILE A 44 -5.50 2.04 -3.67
C ILE A 44 -5.28 2.84 -2.38
N THR A 45 -4.06 3.33 -2.14
CA THR A 45 -3.74 4.05 -0.91
C THR A 45 -4.43 5.40 -0.82
N ALA A 46 -4.67 6.06 -1.95
CA ALA A 46 -5.40 7.32 -2.05
C ALA A 46 -6.93 7.16 -2.08
N GLY A 47 -7.44 5.92 -2.15
CA GLY A 47 -8.87 5.65 -2.22
C GLY A 47 -9.61 6.00 -0.93
N SER A 48 -10.87 6.46 -1.06
CA SER A 48 -11.71 6.82 0.08
C SER A 48 -11.93 5.66 1.07
N THR A 49 -11.88 4.42 0.58
CA THR A 49 -11.93 3.22 1.43
C THR A 49 -10.70 3.12 2.35
N ASN A 50 -9.52 3.52 1.88
CA ASN A 50 -8.31 3.51 2.70
C ASN A 50 -8.23 4.70 3.67
N ALA A 51 -8.88 5.81 3.36
CA ALA A 51 -8.93 6.97 4.27
C ALA A 51 -9.44 6.57 5.67
N VAL A 52 -10.46 5.72 5.73
CA VAL A 52 -11.00 5.19 6.99
C VAL A 52 -9.94 4.43 7.80
N LEU A 53 -9.06 3.67 7.13
CA LEU A 53 -7.98 2.96 7.80
C LEU A 53 -6.97 3.93 8.42
N TYR A 54 -6.62 5.02 7.75
CA TYR A 54 -5.72 6.03 8.31
C TYR A 54 -6.31 6.65 9.59
N GLU A 55 -7.60 7.01 9.58
CA GLU A 55 -8.26 7.55 10.78
C GLU A 55 -8.24 6.56 11.94
N LEU A 56 -8.50 5.27 11.67
CA LEU A 56 -8.42 4.22 12.68
C LEU A 56 -6.99 4.06 13.22
N MET A 57 -5.98 4.11 12.36
CA MET A 57 -4.57 4.03 12.78
C MET A 57 -4.15 5.22 13.64
N VAL A 58 -4.66 6.42 13.35
CA VAL A 58 -4.43 7.61 14.19
C VAL A 58 -5.11 7.46 15.54
N ALA A 59 -6.39 7.08 15.57
CA ALA A 59 -7.15 6.88 16.81
C ALA A 59 -6.53 5.79 17.71
N ALA A 60 -6.03 4.71 17.11
CA ALA A 60 -5.37 3.61 17.82
C ALA A 60 -4.09 4.02 18.56
N ARG A 61 -3.52 5.20 18.28
CA ARG A 61 -2.35 5.69 19.03
C ARG A 61 -2.69 6.07 20.47
N THR A 62 -3.97 6.32 20.76
CA THR A 62 -4.45 6.78 22.08
C THR A 62 -5.55 5.89 22.67
N ASP A 63 -5.92 4.79 22.00
CA ASP A 63 -6.89 3.80 22.49
C ASP A 63 -6.25 2.40 22.45
N GLU A 64 -5.89 1.87 23.61
CA GLU A 64 -5.18 0.59 23.72
C GLU A 64 -5.97 -0.60 23.15
N LYS A 65 -7.30 -0.59 23.32
CA LYS A 65 -8.15 -1.68 22.84
C LYS A 65 -8.23 -1.66 21.32
N LEU A 66 -8.36 -0.48 20.72
CA LEU A 66 -8.30 -0.32 19.26
C LEU A 66 -6.91 -0.67 18.73
N LYS A 67 -5.84 -0.29 19.44
CA LYS A 67 -4.46 -0.66 19.08
C LYS A 67 -4.26 -2.17 18.99
N GLU A 68 -4.62 -2.91 20.03
CA GLU A 68 -4.51 -4.37 20.07
C GLU A 68 -5.29 -5.02 18.91
N THR A 69 -6.51 -4.52 18.69
CA THR A 69 -7.37 -4.95 17.59
C THR A 69 -6.71 -4.75 16.23
N LEU A 70 -6.20 -3.54 15.96
CA LEU A 70 -5.55 -3.24 14.68
C LEU A 70 -4.23 -3.98 14.51
N GLN A 71 -3.46 -4.23 15.57
CA GLN A 71 -2.23 -5.02 15.50
C GLN A 71 -2.50 -6.43 14.97
N ASN A 72 -3.55 -7.09 15.46
CA ASN A 72 -3.94 -8.42 14.99
C ASN A 72 -4.39 -8.41 13.52
N VAL A 73 -5.18 -7.42 13.13
CA VAL A 73 -5.70 -7.29 11.75
C VAL A 73 -4.57 -6.95 10.76
N LEU A 74 -3.72 -5.97 11.09
CA LEU A 74 -2.60 -5.55 10.26
C LEU A 74 -1.49 -6.62 10.18
N GLY A 75 -1.25 -7.36 11.25
CA GLY A 75 -0.28 -8.46 11.25
C GLY A 75 -0.63 -9.55 10.22
N GLN A 76 -1.90 -9.97 10.19
CA GLN A 76 -2.38 -10.93 9.18
C GLN A 76 -2.31 -10.36 7.75
N TYR A 77 -2.48 -9.04 7.62
CA TYR A 77 -2.49 -8.38 6.33
C TYR A 77 -1.10 -8.17 5.75
N SER A 78 -0.11 -7.86 6.60
CA SER A 78 1.28 -7.64 6.18
C SER A 78 1.85 -8.84 5.43
N ALA A 79 1.59 -10.06 5.89
CA ALA A 79 2.01 -11.28 5.17
C ALA A 79 1.42 -11.34 3.75
N LYS A 80 0.12 -11.05 3.62
CA LYS A 80 -0.58 -11.10 2.33
C LYS A 80 -0.13 -10.01 1.34
N ILE A 81 0.23 -8.82 1.84
CA ILE A 81 0.82 -7.77 1.00
C ILE A 81 2.12 -8.27 0.38
N HIS A 82 2.98 -8.93 1.16
CA HIS A 82 4.24 -9.46 0.65
C HIS A 82 4.02 -10.53 -0.41
N ASP A 83 3.08 -11.45 -0.19
CA ASP A 83 2.73 -12.49 -1.17
C ASP A 83 2.23 -11.87 -2.49
N ALA A 84 1.34 -10.87 -2.39
CA ALA A 84 0.81 -10.18 -3.56
C ALA A 84 1.89 -9.38 -4.30
N ALA A 85 2.79 -8.72 -3.57
CA ALA A 85 3.93 -8.02 -4.16
C ALA A 85 4.89 -9.00 -4.84
N ARG A 86 5.10 -10.19 -4.26
CA ARG A 86 5.99 -11.20 -4.83
C ARG A 86 5.44 -11.82 -6.11
N ALA A 87 4.13 -11.80 -6.30
CA ALA A 87 3.46 -12.23 -7.53
C ALA A 87 3.60 -11.22 -8.69
N LEU A 88 4.15 -10.02 -8.46
CA LEU A 88 4.37 -9.04 -9.51
C LEU A 88 5.39 -9.55 -10.54
N PRO A 89 5.12 -9.38 -11.85
CA PRO A 89 6.13 -9.65 -12.88
C PRO A 89 7.39 -8.79 -12.64
N GLY A 90 8.57 -9.42 -12.64
CA GLY A 90 9.84 -8.74 -12.39
C GLY A 90 10.21 -8.62 -10.92
N ALA A 91 9.36 -9.04 -9.97
CA ALA A 91 9.69 -9.06 -8.55
C ALA A 91 10.94 -9.91 -8.26
N GLU A 92 11.17 -10.95 -9.06
CA GLU A 92 12.33 -11.84 -8.98
C GLU A 92 13.68 -11.14 -9.12
N SER A 93 13.70 -9.94 -9.71
CA SER A 93 14.92 -9.14 -9.82
C SER A 93 15.39 -8.56 -8.47
N PHE A 94 14.49 -8.38 -7.51
CA PHE A 94 14.83 -7.84 -6.20
C PHE A 94 15.36 -8.91 -5.24
N PRO A 95 16.43 -8.63 -4.46
CA PRO A 95 16.95 -9.56 -3.47
C PRO A 95 15.91 -9.89 -2.38
N GLU A 96 15.77 -11.19 -2.07
CA GLU A 96 14.77 -11.72 -1.14
C GLU A 96 14.85 -11.07 0.24
N GLU A 97 16.07 -10.81 0.73
CA GLU A 97 16.33 -10.20 2.04
C GLU A 97 15.83 -8.75 2.14
N THR A 98 15.90 -8.00 1.04
CA THR A 98 15.53 -6.57 1.00
C THR A 98 14.11 -6.33 0.48
N PHE A 99 13.52 -7.30 -0.22
CA PHE A 99 12.22 -7.13 -0.86
C PHE A 99 11.10 -6.72 0.11
N PRO A 100 10.95 -7.31 1.30
CA PRO A 100 9.95 -6.86 2.28
C PRO A 100 10.13 -5.40 2.70
N VAL A 101 11.38 -4.94 2.83
CA VAL A 101 11.69 -3.55 3.18
C VAL A 101 11.30 -2.62 2.05
N ILE A 102 11.59 -3.00 0.79
CA ILE A 102 11.21 -2.23 -0.39
C ILE A 102 9.69 -2.08 -0.47
N VAL A 103 8.95 -3.17 -0.29
CA VAL A 103 7.48 -3.17 -0.28
C VAL A 103 6.95 -2.22 0.80
N ALA A 104 7.46 -2.32 2.02
CA ALA A 104 7.08 -1.43 3.12
C ALA A 104 7.39 0.04 2.82
N LEU A 105 8.55 0.34 2.24
CA LEU A 105 8.94 1.71 1.86
C LEU A 105 7.99 2.28 0.80
N MET A 106 7.64 1.52 -0.23
CA MET A 106 6.71 1.99 -1.27
C MET A 106 5.33 2.26 -0.69
N THR A 107 4.80 1.35 0.12
CA THR A 107 3.52 1.55 0.83
C THR A 107 3.55 2.81 1.68
N ASN A 108 4.58 3.00 2.51
CA ASN A 108 4.71 4.17 3.37
C ASN A 108 4.79 5.49 2.59
N VAL A 109 5.47 5.52 1.45
CA VAL A 109 5.55 6.70 0.59
C VAL A 109 4.17 7.10 0.09
N PHE A 110 3.38 6.13 -0.39
CA PHE A 110 2.04 6.42 -0.89
C PHE A 110 1.02 6.67 0.22
N ASP A 111 1.16 6.03 1.38
CA ASP A 111 0.34 6.30 2.56
C ASP A 111 0.55 7.74 3.06
N GLY A 112 1.81 8.14 3.21
CA GLY A 112 2.16 9.50 3.60
C GLY A 112 1.63 10.53 2.60
N ALA A 113 1.74 10.25 1.30
CA ALA A 113 1.19 11.11 0.27
C ALA A 113 -0.34 11.22 0.34
N ALA A 114 -1.04 10.10 0.59
CA ALA A 114 -2.49 10.08 0.71
C ALA A 114 -3.00 10.91 1.89
N ILE A 115 -2.28 10.92 3.01
CA ILE A 115 -2.60 11.74 4.18
C ILE A 115 -2.35 13.23 3.89
N VAL A 116 -1.20 13.57 3.29
CA VAL A 116 -0.81 14.98 3.07
C VAL A 116 -1.69 15.65 2.01
N ARG A 117 -1.99 14.96 0.90
CA ARG A 117 -2.67 15.58 -0.26
C ARG A 117 -4.05 16.15 0.05
N GLY A 118 -4.75 15.58 1.04
CA GLY A 118 -6.06 16.08 1.47
C GLY A 118 -6.00 17.46 2.13
N VAL A 119 -4.83 17.86 2.62
CA VAL A 119 -4.59 19.14 3.30
C VAL A 119 -3.77 20.08 2.42
N LEU A 120 -2.75 19.56 1.74
CA LEU A 120 -1.85 20.31 0.88
C LEU A 120 -1.69 19.59 -0.46
N PRO A 121 -2.55 19.88 -1.46
CA PRO A 121 -2.41 19.34 -2.80
C PRO A 121 -1.12 19.81 -3.46
N GLN A 122 -0.36 18.86 -4.03
CA GLN A 122 0.92 19.13 -4.72
C GLN A 122 0.97 18.35 -6.03
N PRO A 123 0.18 18.74 -7.04
CA PRO A 123 0.00 17.96 -8.27
C PRO A 123 1.31 17.72 -9.02
N GLU A 124 2.22 18.69 -9.05
CA GLU A 124 3.51 18.55 -9.73
C GLU A 124 4.39 17.47 -9.08
N LEU A 125 4.33 17.33 -7.73
CA LEU A 125 5.05 16.26 -7.04
C LEU A 125 4.34 14.90 -7.20
N GLU A 126 3.01 14.89 -7.27
CA GLU A 126 2.24 13.67 -7.52
C GLU A 126 2.56 13.08 -8.90
N GLU A 127 2.68 13.92 -9.93
CA GLU A 127 3.05 13.51 -11.29
C GLU A 127 4.46 12.91 -11.36
N GLN A 128 5.41 13.47 -10.62
CA GLN A 128 6.82 13.02 -10.65
C GLN A 128 7.12 11.82 -9.74
N ARG A 129 6.23 11.47 -8.81
CA ARG A 129 6.49 10.46 -7.78
C ARG A 129 6.77 9.08 -8.37
N ILE A 130 5.91 8.60 -9.26
CA ILE A 130 6.08 7.25 -9.86
C ILE A 130 7.33 7.17 -10.75
N PRO A 131 7.60 8.15 -11.65
CA PRO A 131 8.85 8.19 -12.39
C PRO A 131 10.09 8.15 -11.49
N MET A 132 10.10 8.96 -10.42
CA MET A 132 11.22 9.01 -9.47
C MET A 132 11.41 7.68 -8.72
N LEU A 133 10.33 7.10 -8.18
CA LEU A 133 10.40 5.82 -7.47
C LEU A 133 10.86 4.68 -8.40
N THR A 134 10.40 4.68 -9.65
CA THR A 134 10.85 3.72 -10.66
C THR A 134 12.35 3.83 -10.90
N ALA A 135 12.86 5.06 -11.07
CA ALA A 135 14.28 5.30 -11.27
C ALA A 135 15.13 4.85 -10.06
N LEU A 136 14.69 5.15 -8.83
CA LEU A 136 15.37 4.74 -7.60
C LEU A 136 15.41 3.23 -7.43
N LEU A 137 14.30 2.53 -7.68
CA LEU A 137 14.24 1.07 -7.57
C LEU A 137 15.10 0.40 -8.62
N THR A 138 15.09 0.90 -9.86
CA THR A 138 15.90 0.34 -10.96
C THR A 138 17.39 0.58 -10.73
N ALA A 139 17.78 1.71 -10.14
CA ALA A 139 19.18 2.00 -9.83
C ALA A 139 19.72 1.20 -8.63
N GLY A 140 18.84 0.65 -7.79
CA GLY A 140 19.19 -0.19 -6.64
C GLY A 140 19.23 -1.69 -6.93
N LEU A 141 18.88 -2.10 -8.16
CA LEU A 141 19.04 -3.46 -8.70
C LEU A 141 20.44 -3.63 -9.31
#